data_AF-A0A814ZY42-F1
#
_entry.id   AF-A0A814ZY42-F1
#
_cell.length_a   1.000
_cell.length_b   1.000
_cell.length_c   1.000
_cell.angle_alpha   90.00
_cell.angle_beta   90.00
_cell.angle_gamma   90.00
#
_symmetry.space_group_name_H-M   'P 1'
#
loop_
_entity.id
_entity.type
_entity.pdbx_description
1 polymer ?
#
loop_
_entity_poly.entity_id
_entity_poly.type
_entity_poly.pdbx_seq_one_letter_code
_entity_poly.pdbx_strand_id
1 'polypeptide(L)'
;MDWLVWYYFLISVSFVTVIADAGHVKAIYGQQDERIRLECIVSSRLDAEEAMWMRIRQPHNPDILTYRDSVVYAPDRIQLEQRRLSSSINANGALVDTYFLTLTLLRSNIDDEGRYVCSRGKNVFAEYDLSIIVPSQFVEDDNFNQQRTIREGSTLQLFCSATGRPQPSITWSYRATDGKHISLADGLACNDTVCELRLENYTRNDPNIIECVADNEKSTRISKIFNVDVHYPPKLTTNTQTYTRAKRIDIIIQCSSIANPPASILWLDDTKRELNHSHIYDIKTINHTSTLSFSVFPYEHSLVMFYCHANNSIGSDEKSINISDFIQFDSIMIRETTTVSSETTTIDSDKLFSKKQKTLRPTRARSRVSTSPIPLTSPMQSLSSSSNSFIYSFASHFLNFILIFFVSCFV
;
A
#
# COMPACT_ATOMS: atom_id res chain seq x y z
N MET A 1 -5.57 22.16 44.18
CA MET A 1 -4.17 22.22 43.75
C MET A 1 -4.10 21.71 42.32
N ASP A 2 -4.56 22.48 41.33
CA ASP A 2 -4.51 22.08 39.91
C ASP A 2 -4.73 23.30 39.00
N TRP A 3 -3.91 24.34 39.18
CA TRP A 3 -3.89 25.51 38.28
C TRP A 3 -2.45 25.97 37.93
N LEU A 4 -1.42 25.24 38.37
CA LEU A 4 0.00 25.59 38.15
C LEU A 4 0.70 24.72 37.10
N VAL A 5 0.08 23.63 36.63
CA VAL A 5 0.70 22.70 35.67
C VAL A 5 0.52 23.18 34.22
N TRP A 6 -0.46 24.03 33.94
CA TRP A 6 -0.69 24.58 32.59
C TRP A 6 0.09 25.86 32.27
N TYR A 7 0.65 26.55 33.28
CA TYR A 7 1.44 27.77 33.03
C TYR A 7 2.86 27.46 32.52
N TYR A 8 3.35 26.23 32.74
CA TYR A 8 4.68 25.79 32.27
C TYR A 8 4.69 25.26 30.83
N PHE A 9 3.53 25.06 30.20
CA PHE A 9 3.45 24.53 28.83
C PHE A 9 3.36 25.60 27.73
N LEU A 10 3.31 26.89 28.08
CA LEU A 10 3.24 28.01 27.13
C LEU A 10 4.48 28.93 27.13
N ILE A 11 5.56 28.55 27.85
CA ILE A 11 6.85 29.27 27.81
C ILE A 11 7.99 28.28 27.49
N SER A 12 7.83 27.51 26.42
CA SER A 12 8.93 26.71 25.85
C SER A 12 9.15 26.96 24.36
N VAL A 13 8.69 28.10 23.83
CA VAL A 13 9.43 28.76 22.74
C VAL A 13 10.61 29.50 23.39
N SER A 14 11.51 28.71 23.97
CA SER A 14 12.76 29.22 24.49
C SER A 14 13.60 29.57 23.28
N PHE A 15 13.74 30.87 23.02
CA PHE A 15 14.88 31.41 22.30
C PHE A 15 16.12 30.71 22.87
N VAL A 16 16.74 29.84 22.07
CA VAL A 16 18.10 29.40 22.33
C VAL A 16 18.95 30.64 22.08
N THR A 17 19.12 31.46 23.12
CA THR A 17 20.25 32.38 23.18
C THR A 17 21.49 31.51 23.16
N VAL A 18 22.04 31.34 21.95
CA VAL A 18 23.39 30.84 21.78
C VAL A 18 24.28 31.85 22.48
N ILE A 19 24.70 31.53 23.70
CA ILE A 19 25.82 32.20 24.34
C ILE A 19 26.99 31.99 23.38
N ALA A 20 27.51 33.09 22.84
CA ALA A 20 28.61 33.07 21.88
C ALA A 20 29.81 32.39 22.53
N ASP A 21 30.04 31.13 22.17
CA ASP A 21 31.26 30.43 22.52
C ASP A 21 32.36 31.00 21.64
N ALA A 22 33.24 31.79 22.24
CA ALA A 22 34.31 32.47 21.51
C ALA A 22 35.32 31.43 21.03
N GLY A 23 35.24 31.03 19.76
CA GLY A 23 36.31 30.29 19.08
C GLY A 23 35.90 29.10 18.21
N HIS A 24 34.62 28.72 18.18
CA HIS A 24 34.17 27.61 17.32
C HIS A 24 33.43 28.11 16.07
N VAL A 25 33.85 27.62 14.91
CA VAL A 25 33.15 27.86 13.63
C VAL A 25 31.78 27.21 13.68
N LYS A 26 30.73 27.99 13.46
CA LYS A 26 29.34 27.48 13.50
C LYS A 26 28.93 26.99 12.12
N ALA A 27 28.72 25.69 11.97
CA ALA A 27 28.10 25.13 10.78
C ALA A 27 26.63 25.57 10.69
N ILE A 28 26.25 26.17 9.57
CA ILE A 28 24.88 26.61 9.31
C ILE A 28 24.43 26.12 7.94
N TYR A 29 23.14 25.84 7.84
CA TYR A 29 22.52 25.42 6.59
C TYR A 29 21.44 26.42 6.22
N GLY A 30 21.48 26.90 4.98
CA GLY A 30 20.44 27.76 4.43
C GLY A 30 19.82 27.12 3.20
N GLN A 31 18.51 27.23 3.02
CA GLN A 31 17.86 26.74 1.82
C GLN A 31 18.09 27.71 0.66
N GLN A 32 18.26 27.19 -0.56
CA GLN A 32 18.35 28.00 -1.77
C GLN A 32 17.10 28.89 -1.96
N ASP A 33 17.32 30.09 -2.50
CA ASP A 33 16.31 31.13 -2.74
C ASP A 33 15.63 31.69 -1.47
N GLU A 34 16.04 31.25 -0.28
CA GLU A 34 15.56 31.79 0.99
C GLU A 34 16.51 32.84 1.58
N ARG A 35 16.02 33.52 2.62
CA ARG A 35 16.80 34.50 3.39
C ARG A 35 17.65 33.80 4.44
N ILE A 36 18.92 34.16 4.52
CA ILE A 36 19.85 33.63 5.52
C ILE A 36 20.37 34.78 6.37
N ARG A 37 20.19 34.69 7.68
CA ARG A 37 20.60 35.70 8.66
C ARG A 37 21.83 35.20 9.42
N LEU A 38 22.92 35.96 9.38
CA LEU A 38 24.12 35.74 10.18
C LEU A 38 24.20 36.85 11.23
N GLU A 39 24.53 36.49 12.45
CA GLU A 39 24.46 37.39 13.59
C GLU A 39 25.84 37.54 14.22
N CYS A 40 26.16 38.73 14.71
CA CYS A 40 27.43 39.01 15.33
C CYS A 40 27.24 40.02 16.44
N ILE A 41 27.85 39.76 17.59
CA ILE A 41 27.84 40.69 18.72
C ILE A 41 29.23 41.29 18.84
N VAL A 42 29.31 42.62 18.73
CA VAL A 42 30.57 43.35 18.75
C VAL A 42 30.53 44.36 19.89
N SER A 43 31.50 44.28 20.80
CA SER A 43 31.72 45.31 21.83
C SER A 43 32.91 46.18 21.44
N SER A 44 32.69 47.49 21.31
CA SER A 44 33.70 48.44 20.86
C SER A 44 33.66 49.75 21.66
N ARG A 45 34.84 50.36 21.80
CA ARG A 45 34.92 51.78 22.17
C ARG A 45 34.44 52.62 20.98
N LEU A 46 33.95 53.83 21.25
CA LEU A 46 33.48 54.79 20.23
C LEU A 46 34.54 55.10 19.15
N ASP A 47 35.83 55.06 19.48
CA ASP A 47 36.94 55.40 18.56
C ASP A 47 37.63 54.17 17.93
N ALA A 48 37.10 52.96 18.14
CA ALA A 48 37.68 51.75 17.59
C ALA A 48 37.27 51.56 16.11
N GLU A 49 38.11 50.89 15.31
CA GLU A 49 37.74 50.45 13.96
C GLU A 49 36.41 49.67 13.99
N GLU A 50 35.58 49.84 12.97
CA GLU A 50 34.29 49.17 12.88
C GLU A 50 34.47 47.71 12.44
N ALA A 51 33.62 46.82 12.96
CA ALA A 51 33.63 45.43 12.55
C ALA A 51 33.06 45.27 11.14
N MET A 52 33.54 44.26 10.43
CA MET A 52 33.15 43.98 9.05
C MET A 52 32.84 42.51 8.84
N TRP A 53 31.96 42.25 7.87
CA TRP A 53 31.70 40.92 7.35
C TRP A 53 32.57 40.64 6.14
N MET A 54 33.16 39.46 6.11
CA MET A 54 33.86 38.94 4.95
C MET A 54 33.49 37.48 4.69
N ARG A 55 33.56 37.05 3.44
CA ARG A 55 33.38 35.66 3.03
C ARG A 55 34.69 35.10 2.47
N ILE A 56 35.11 33.97 3.01
CA ILE A 56 36.29 33.22 2.61
C ILE A 56 35.82 32.01 1.80
N ARG A 57 35.93 32.10 0.48
CA ARG A 57 35.64 30.97 -0.44
C ARG A 57 36.87 30.11 -0.71
N GLN A 58 38.05 30.73 -0.68
CA GLN A 58 39.37 30.11 -0.87
C GLN A 58 40.40 30.90 -0.05
N PRO A 59 41.50 30.28 0.42
CA PRO A 59 42.42 30.89 1.38
C PRO A 59 43.19 32.14 0.88
N HIS A 60 43.02 32.56 -0.38
CA HIS A 60 43.81 33.63 -1.00
C HIS A 60 43.03 34.87 -1.44
N ASN A 61 41.69 34.91 -1.33
CA ASN A 61 40.93 36.12 -1.63
C ASN A 61 39.61 36.18 -0.85
N PRO A 62 39.57 36.84 0.32
CA PRO A 62 38.32 37.07 1.04
C PRO A 62 37.48 38.14 0.34
N ASP A 63 36.22 37.86 0.07
CA ASP A 63 35.27 38.88 -0.37
C ASP A 63 34.91 39.74 0.84
N ILE A 64 35.28 41.02 0.83
CA ILE A 64 34.79 41.96 1.83
C ILE A 64 33.34 42.27 1.50
N LEU A 65 32.41 41.90 2.39
CA LEU A 65 30.98 42.05 2.15
C LEU A 65 30.46 43.39 2.64
N THR A 66 30.92 43.80 3.82
CA THR A 66 30.56 45.07 4.43
C THR A 66 31.80 45.84 4.82
N TYR A 67 31.69 47.16 4.81
CA TYR A 67 32.69 48.05 5.35
C TYR A 67 31.94 49.21 6.00
N ARG A 68 32.21 49.43 7.28
CA ARG A 68 31.44 50.36 8.11
C ARG A 68 29.95 50.00 8.11
N ASP A 69 29.08 51.00 8.09
CA ASP A 69 27.62 50.87 8.01
C ASP A 69 27.11 50.57 6.58
N SER A 70 27.94 50.07 5.67
CA SER A 70 27.59 49.90 4.26
C SER A 70 27.94 48.51 3.72
N VAL A 71 27.08 48.02 2.82
CA VAL A 71 27.31 46.81 2.03
C VAL A 71 28.12 47.20 0.80
N VAL A 72 29.28 46.57 0.60
CA VAL A 72 30.21 46.88 -0.51
C VAL A 72 30.26 45.80 -1.59
N TYR A 73 29.82 44.58 -1.26
CA TYR A 73 29.68 43.47 -2.21
C TYR A 73 28.23 43.08 -2.39
N ALA A 74 27.78 42.95 -3.65
CA ALA A 74 26.42 42.55 -4.01
C ALA A 74 25.31 43.29 -3.20
N PRO A 75 25.27 44.63 -3.21
CA PRO A 75 24.34 45.43 -2.39
C PRO A 75 22.86 45.15 -2.67
N ASP A 76 22.52 44.65 -3.87
CA ASP A 76 21.14 44.27 -4.22
C ASP A 76 20.72 42.92 -3.60
N ARG A 77 21.67 42.14 -3.08
CA ARG A 77 21.45 40.78 -2.55
C ARG A 77 21.75 40.65 -1.06
N ILE A 78 22.47 41.61 -0.48
CA ILE A 78 22.94 41.58 0.90
C ILE A 78 22.41 42.80 1.63
N GLN A 79 21.87 42.58 2.83
CA GLN A 79 21.44 43.64 3.74
C GLN A 79 22.24 43.60 5.03
N LEU A 80 22.67 44.77 5.50
CA LEU A 80 23.31 44.96 6.80
C LEU A 80 22.35 45.68 7.74
N GLU A 81 22.19 45.14 8.95
CA GLU A 81 21.43 45.77 10.03
C GLU A 81 22.32 45.87 11.26
N GLN A 82 22.39 47.07 11.86
CA GLN A 82 23.16 47.33 13.08
C GLN A 82 22.23 47.88 14.17
N ARG A 83 22.18 47.20 15.31
CA ARG A 83 21.36 47.60 16.46
C ARG A 83 22.21 47.69 17.71
N ARG A 84 22.27 48.87 18.34
CA ARG A 84 22.94 49.01 19.65
C ARG A 84 22.16 48.22 20.72
N LEU A 85 22.86 47.36 21.44
CA LEU A 85 22.32 46.54 22.53
C LEU A 85 22.51 47.20 23.89
N SER A 86 23.70 47.71 24.17
CA SER A 86 24.02 48.33 25.46
C SER A 86 25.17 49.31 25.35
N SER A 87 25.30 50.17 26.37
CA SER A 87 26.44 51.06 26.59
C SER A 87 26.92 50.86 28.01
N SER A 88 28.22 50.62 28.20
CA SER A 88 28.83 50.41 29.51
C SER A 88 30.14 51.17 29.63
N ILE A 89 30.57 51.45 30.87
CA ILE A 89 31.88 52.05 31.14
C ILE A 89 32.81 50.93 31.61
N ASN A 90 33.95 50.76 30.94
CA ASN A 90 34.92 49.75 31.34
C ASN A 90 35.73 50.20 32.58
N ALA A 91 36.56 49.29 33.12
CA ALA A 91 37.39 49.55 34.31
C ALA A 91 38.35 50.75 34.16
N ASN A 92 38.63 51.18 32.93
CA ASN A 92 39.53 52.30 32.63
C ASN A 92 38.75 53.61 32.39
N GLY A 93 37.44 53.64 32.67
CA GLY A 93 36.59 54.81 32.47
C GLY A 93 36.17 55.08 31.02
N ALA A 94 36.47 54.19 30.07
CA ALA A 94 36.10 54.38 28.67
C ALA A 94 34.70 53.80 28.37
N LEU A 95 33.91 54.54 27.60
CA LEU A 95 32.62 54.09 27.08
C LEU A 95 32.82 52.96 26.05
N VAL A 96 32.06 51.89 26.24
CA VAL A 96 32.03 50.69 25.39
C VAL A 96 30.58 50.43 25.00
N ASP A 97 30.29 50.59 23.72
CA ASP A 97 29.01 50.23 23.14
C ASP A 97 29.06 48.78 22.63
N THR A 98 27.98 48.05 22.83
CA THR A 98 27.81 46.70 22.28
C THR A 98 26.74 46.75 21.19
N TYR A 99 27.08 46.25 20.00
CA TYR A 99 26.23 46.24 18.82
C TYR A 99 25.86 44.81 18.43
N PHE A 100 24.64 44.66 17.93
CA PHE A 100 24.18 43.51 17.17
C PHE A 100 24.33 43.83 15.69
N LEU A 101 25.27 43.17 15.02
CA LEU A 101 25.55 43.31 13.60
C LEU A 101 24.99 42.10 12.87
N THR A 102 24.02 42.31 11.99
CA THR A 102 23.35 41.26 11.24
C THR A 102 23.66 41.40 9.76
N LEU A 103 24.18 40.32 9.16
CA LEU A 103 24.28 40.18 7.70
C LEU A 103 23.12 39.30 7.22
N THR A 104 22.31 39.81 6.28
CA THR A 104 21.22 39.03 5.67
C THR A 104 21.48 38.83 4.19
N LEU A 105 21.57 37.57 3.75
CA LEU A 105 21.49 37.21 2.34
C LEU A 105 20.00 37.18 1.95
N LEU A 106 19.58 38.02 1.01
CA LEU A 106 18.16 38.20 0.66
C LEU A 106 17.59 37.06 -0.20
N ARG A 107 18.43 36.49 -1.05
CA ARG A 107 18.12 35.38 -1.95
C ARG A 107 19.38 34.55 -2.13
N SER A 108 19.50 33.51 -1.31
CA SER A 108 20.68 32.63 -1.27
C SER A 108 20.80 31.79 -2.55
N ASN A 109 22.03 31.50 -2.95
CA ASN A 109 22.32 30.55 -4.01
C ASN A 109 23.55 29.69 -3.66
N ILE A 110 23.81 28.68 -4.48
CA ILE A 110 24.92 27.72 -4.31
C ILE A 110 26.29 28.42 -4.18
N ASP A 111 26.50 29.55 -4.86
CA ASP A 111 27.76 30.32 -4.82
C ASP A 111 27.95 31.14 -3.54
N ASP A 112 26.90 31.25 -2.72
CA ASP A 112 26.96 31.87 -1.41
C ASP A 112 27.58 30.96 -0.34
N GLU A 113 27.86 29.70 -0.66
CA GLU A 113 28.57 28.81 0.25
C GLU A 113 29.98 29.31 0.60
N GLY A 114 30.40 28.95 1.81
CA GLY A 114 31.73 29.22 2.31
C GLY A 114 31.70 29.78 3.71
N ARG A 115 32.84 30.33 4.11
CA ARG A 115 33.07 30.75 5.49
C ARG A 115 32.83 32.24 5.66
N TYR A 116 31.90 32.61 6.51
CA TYR A 116 31.58 34.00 6.83
C TYR A 116 32.20 34.38 8.16
N VAL A 117 32.97 35.47 8.17
CA VAL A 117 33.69 35.95 9.34
C VAL A 117 33.26 37.37 9.65
N CYS A 118 32.77 37.57 10.87
CA CYS A 118 32.60 38.90 11.46
C CYS A 118 33.83 39.22 12.28
N SER A 119 34.62 40.21 11.85
CA SER A 119 35.89 40.54 12.51
C SER A 119 36.19 42.03 12.51
N ARG A 120 37.09 42.42 13.42
CA ARG A 120 37.73 43.74 13.47
C ARG A 120 39.23 43.54 13.58
N GLY A 121 39.96 43.88 12.52
CA GLY A 121 41.38 43.58 12.41
C GLY A 121 41.60 42.07 12.62
N LYS A 122 42.35 41.70 13.67
CA LYS A 122 42.61 40.30 14.03
C LYS A 122 41.59 39.69 14.99
N ASN A 123 40.65 40.49 15.49
CA ASN A 123 39.66 40.02 16.46
C ASN A 123 38.45 39.47 15.72
N VAL A 124 38.23 38.16 15.81
CA VAL A 124 37.05 37.48 15.25
C VAL A 124 35.97 37.42 16.32
N PHE A 125 34.76 37.85 15.97
CA PHE A 125 33.59 37.85 16.87
C PHE A 125 32.61 36.73 16.53
N ALA A 126 32.53 36.33 15.26
CA ALA A 126 31.72 35.20 14.82
C ALA A 126 32.31 34.60 13.53
N GLU A 127 32.21 33.28 13.42
CA GLU A 127 32.64 32.52 12.24
C GLU A 127 31.58 31.47 11.91
N TYR A 128 31.18 31.41 10.64
CA TYR A 128 30.12 30.54 10.16
C TYR A 128 30.60 29.77 8.92
N ASP A 129 30.43 28.45 8.90
CA ASP A 129 30.56 27.66 7.68
C ASP A 129 29.16 27.45 7.09
N LEU A 130 28.85 28.20 6.02
CA LEU A 130 27.55 28.17 5.36
C LEU A 130 27.53 27.13 4.24
N SER A 131 26.60 26.17 4.36
CA SER A 131 26.22 25.24 3.29
C SER A 131 24.82 25.53 2.79
N ILE A 132 24.60 25.42 1.48
CA ILE A 132 23.30 25.71 0.85
C ILE A 132 22.60 24.40 0.51
N ILE A 133 21.43 24.23 1.10
CA ILE A 133 20.56 23.09 0.86
C ILE A 133 19.73 23.38 -0.39
N VAL A 134 19.79 22.44 -1.33
CA VAL A 134 18.84 22.36 -2.43
C VAL A 134 17.93 21.17 -2.14
N PRO A 135 16.61 21.37 -1.98
CA PRO A 135 15.68 20.29 -1.68
C PRO A 135 15.76 19.17 -2.72
N SER A 136 15.56 17.93 -2.26
CA SER A 136 15.49 16.78 -3.17
C SER A 136 14.33 16.95 -4.16
N GLN A 137 14.56 16.65 -5.44
CA GLN A 137 13.54 16.65 -6.50
C GLN A 137 13.78 15.46 -7.43
N PHE A 138 12.69 14.77 -7.82
CA PHE A 138 12.80 13.69 -8.81
C PHE A 138 13.00 14.27 -10.21
N VAL A 139 13.87 13.64 -10.99
CA VAL A 139 14.07 13.96 -12.40
C VAL A 139 13.02 13.22 -13.22
N GLU A 140 12.18 13.95 -13.96
CA GLU A 140 11.20 13.37 -14.87
C GLU A 140 11.84 13.10 -16.24
N ASP A 141 11.91 11.83 -16.65
CA ASP A 141 12.42 11.35 -17.94
C ASP A 141 11.45 10.36 -18.61
N ASP A 142 11.79 9.82 -19.78
CA ASP A 142 10.94 8.81 -20.46
C ASP A 142 10.79 7.51 -19.64
N ASN A 143 11.70 7.25 -18.70
CA ASN A 143 11.62 6.12 -17.77
C ASN A 143 10.76 6.40 -16.55
N PHE A 144 10.20 7.60 -16.44
CA PHE A 144 9.41 8.08 -15.31
C PHE A 144 8.03 7.42 -15.19
N ASN A 145 7.64 6.54 -16.12
CA ASN A 145 6.38 5.80 -16.09
C ASN A 145 6.15 5.08 -14.75
N GLN A 146 5.15 5.57 -14.01
CA GLN A 146 4.72 5.04 -12.71
C GLN A 146 3.98 3.71 -12.86
N GLN A 147 3.40 3.42 -14.02
CA GLN A 147 2.79 2.13 -14.31
C GLN A 147 3.72 1.29 -15.18
N ARG A 148 3.99 0.06 -14.74
CA ARG A 148 4.85 -0.90 -15.46
C ARG A 148 4.13 -2.21 -15.65
N THR A 149 3.85 -2.56 -16.89
CA THR A 149 3.22 -3.83 -17.26
C THR A 149 4.30 -4.80 -17.73
N ILE A 150 4.34 -5.99 -17.12
CA ILE A 150 5.31 -7.04 -17.45
C ILE A 150 4.62 -8.41 -17.54
N ARG A 151 5.25 -9.36 -18.23
CA ARG A 151 4.77 -10.74 -18.27
C ARG A 151 5.27 -11.51 -17.03
N GLU A 152 4.46 -12.41 -16.50
CA GLU A 152 4.89 -13.29 -15.40
C GLU A 152 6.16 -14.07 -15.77
N GLY A 153 7.11 -14.11 -14.83
CA GLY A 153 8.42 -14.72 -14.98
C GLY A 153 9.45 -13.85 -15.72
N SER A 154 9.09 -12.65 -16.17
CA SER A 154 10.04 -11.71 -16.77
C SER A 154 10.79 -10.87 -15.73
N THR A 155 11.83 -10.17 -16.18
CA THR A 155 12.57 -9.24 -15.32
C THR A 155 11.87 -7.88 -15.26
N LEU A 156 11.61 -7.40 -14.05
CA LEU A 156 11.17 -6.03 -13.80
C LEU A 156 12.38 -5.10 -13.72
N GLN A 157 12.35 -3.99 -14.46
CA GLN A 157 13.35 -2.92 -14.39
C GLN A 157 12.67 -1.59 -14.10
N LEU A 158 13.08 -0.94 -13.01
CA LEU A 158 12.60 0.38 -12.60
C LEU A 158 13.77 1.33 -12.48
N PHE A 159 13.54 2.59 -12.84
CA PHE A 159 14.54 3.65 -12.74
C PHE A 159 14.02 4.77 -11.84
N CYS A 160 14.89 5.28 -11.00
CA CYS A 160 14.59 6.41 -10.15
C CYS A 160 15.80 7.35 -10.12
N SER A 161 15.57 8.63 -10.35
CA SER A 161 16.60 9.65 -10.34
C SER A 161 16.15 10.85 -9.53
N ALA A 162 17.05 11.39 -8.72
CA ALA A 162 16.79 12.55 -7.91
C ALA A 162 18.01 13.48 -7.86
N THR A 163 17.74 14.77 -7.82
CA THR A 163 18.72 15.84 -7.67
C THR A 163 18.49 16.57 -6.35
N GLY A 164 19.55 17.11 -5.77
CA GLY A 164 19.48 17.90 -4.55
C GLY A 164 20.88 18.23 -4.05
N ARG A 165 20.97 19.08 -3.03
CA ARG A 165 22.23 19.39 -2.36
C ARG A 165 22.03 19.34 -0.85
N PRO A 166 22.76 18.48 -0.11
CA PRO A 166 23.68 17.44 -0.60
C PRO A 166 23.01 16.45 -1.58
N GLN A 167 23.80 15.71 -2.35
CA GLN A 167 23.28 14.74 -3.32
C GLN A 167 22.39 13.72 -2.59
N PRO A 168 21.11 13.54 -2.97
CA PRO A 168 20.22 12.62 -2.28
C PRO A 168 20.63 11.16 -2.47
N SER A 169 20.53 10.39 -1.40
CA SER A 169 20.56 8.93 -1.43
C SER A 169 19.22 8.40 -1.93
N ILE A 170 19.25 7.36 -2.77
CA ILE A 170 18.05 6.72 -3.29
C ILE A 170 17.94 5.31 -2.72
N THR A 171 16.76 4.97 -2.21
CA THR A 171 16.45 3.65 -1.63
C THR A 171 15.17 3.09 -2.23
N TRP A 172 15.11 1.78 -2.41
CA TRP A 172 13.93 1.07 -2.90
C TRP A 172 13.27 0.28 -1.78
N SER A 173 11.95 0.24 -1.77
CA SER A 173 11.21 -0.61 -0.84
C SER A 173 9.94 -1.17 -1.47
N TYR A 174 9.56 -2.38 -1.06
CA TYR A 174 8.18 -2.81 -1.26
C TYR A 174 7.29 -2.11 -0.25
N ARG A 175 6.16 -1.58 -0.73
CA ARG A 175 5.08 -1.17 0.16
C ARG A 175 4.17 -2.37 0.36
N ALA A 176 4.28 -3.01 1.52
CA ALA A 176 3.38 -4.09 1.90
C ALA A 176 1.96 -3.56 2.12
N THR A 177 0.97 -4.45 2.02
CA THR A 177 -0.47 -4.15 2.17
C THR A 177 -0.83 -3.66 3.57
N ASP A 178 0.00 -3.94 4.58
CA ASP A 178 -0.10 -3.43 5.96
C ASP A 178 0.58 -2.05 6.15
N GLY A 179 1.14 -1.47 5.10
CA GLY A 179 1.87 -0.20 5.14
C GLY A 179 3.34 -0.34 5.57
N LYS A 180 3.86 -1.56 5.76
CA LYS A 180 5.27 -1.78 6.10
C LYS A 180 6.17 -1.63 4.87
N HIS A 181 7.31 -0.98 5.06
CA HIS A 181 8.36 -0.88 4.04
C HIS A 181 9.36 -2.02 4.22
N ILE A 182 9.60 -2.78 3.16
CA ILE A 182 10.66 -3.79 3.12
C ILE A 182 11.75 -3.28 2.19
N SER A 183 12.91 -2.94 2.74
CA SER A 183 14.04 -2.41 1.97
C SER A 183 14.55 -3.45 0.96
N LEU A 184 14.80 -2.99 -0.26
CA LEU A 184 15.35 -3.79 -1.36
C LEU A 184 16.83 -3.46 -1.51
N ALA A 185 17.70 -4.39 -1.12
CA ALA A 185 19.16 -4.27 -1.30
C ALA A 185 19.65 -5.03 -2.54
N ASP A 186 18.99 -6.11 -2.93
CA ASP A 186 19.41 -6.98 -4.03
C ASP A 186 19.04 -6.38 -5.40
N GLY A 187 19.95 -6.48 -6.37
CA GLY A 187 19.72 -6.02 -7.75
C GLY A 187 19.73 -4.49 -7.92
N LEU A 188 20.27 -3.76 -6.94
CA LEU A 188 20.41 -2.31 -6.98
C LEU A 188 21.70 -1.88 -7.69
N ALA A 189 21.56 -1.10 -8.76
CA ALA A 189 22.68 -0.44 -9.42
C ALA A 189 22.46 1.06 -9.41
N CYS A 190 23.30 1.80 -8.68
CA CYS A 190 23.23 3.25 -8.58
C CYS A 190 24.46 3.90 -9.21
N ASN A 191 24.22 4.91 -10.04
CA ASN A 191 25.19 5.97 -10.30
C ASN A 191 24.85 7.19 -9.42
N ASP A 192 25.67 8.25 -9.45
CA ASP A 192 25.54 9.40 -8.54
C ASP A 192 24.14 10.04 -8.52
N THR A 193 23.34 9.91 -9.58
CA THR A 193 22.01 10.56 -9.71
C THR A 193 20.86 9.62 -10.09
N VAL A 194 21.13 8.41 -10.57
CA VAL A 194 20.16 7.44 -11.11
C VAL A 194 20.40 6.08 -10.49
N CYS A 195 19.35 5.48 -9.94
CA CYS A 195 19.34 4.12 -9.42
C CYS A 195 18.37 3.24 -10.22
N GLU A 196 18.89 2.14 -10.75
CA GLU A 196 18.12 1.05 -11.34
C GLU A 196 17.84 -0.03 -10.30
N LEU A 197 16.58 -0.46 -10.24
CA LEU A 197 16.16 -1.67 -9.54
C LEU A 197 15.83 -2.75 -10.57
N ARG A 198 16.54 -3.87 -10.50
CA ARG A 198 16.32 -5.03 -11.37
C ARG A 198 15.91 -6.26 -10.55
N LEU A 199 14.68 -6.73 -10.78
CA LEU A 199 14.11 -7.90 -10.10
C LEU A 199 13.79 -8.99 -11.12
N GLU A 200 14.48 -10.12 -11.03
CA GLU A 200 14.34 -11.23 -11.99
C GLU A 200 13.21 -12.18 -11.60
N ASN A 201 12.63 -12.85 -12.60
CA ASN A 201 11.56 -13.84 -12.42
C ASN A 201 10.37 -13.30 -11.60
N TYR A 202 9.89 -12.10 -11.94
CA TYR A 202 8.80 -11.43 -11.23
C TYR A 202 7.45 -12.09 -11.51
N THR A 203 6.67 -12.35 -10.47
CA THR A 203 5.44 -13.14 -10.52
C THR A 203 4.22 -12.40 -10.00
N ARG A 204 3.03 -12.96 -10.24
CA ARG A 204 1.76 -12.41 -9.73
C ARG A 204 1.65 -12.41 -8.20
N ASN A 205 2.55 -13.12 -7.50
CA ASN A 205 2.57 -13.22 -6.04
C ASN A 205 3.50 -12.18 -5.42
N ASP A 206 4.32 -11.49 -6.22
CA ASP A 206 5.19 -10.42 -5.75
C ASP A 206 4.39 -9.12 -5.55
N PRO A 207 4.87 -8.19 -4.71
CA PRO A 207 4.13 -6.97 -4.41
C PRO A 207 3.87 -6.10 -5.64
N ASN A 208 2.66 -5.62 -5.85
CA ASN A 208 2.34 -4.77 -7.01
C ASN A 208 2.71 -3.29 -6.82
N ILE A 209 3.21 -2.91 -5.63
CA ILE A 209 3.57 -1.53 -5.29
C ILE A 209 5.02 -1.50 -4.82
N ILE A 210 5.86 -0.81 -5.60
CA ILE A 210 7.26 -0.54 -5.28
C ILE A 210 7.42 0.96 -5.09
N GLU A 211 8.17 1.36 -4.06
CA GLU A 211 8.44 2.75 -3.76
C GLU A 211 9.94 3.03 -3.85
N CYS A 212 10.30 4.06 -4.60
CA CYS A 212 11.60 4.69 -4.56
C CYS A 212 11.55 5.88 -3.61
N VAL A 213 12.60 6.08 -2.82
CA VAL A 213 12.71 7.23 -1.93
C VAL A 213 14.04 7.92 -2.08
N ALA A 214 14.00 9.25 -2.25
CA ALA A 214 15.16 10.12 -2.25
C ALA A 214 15.23 10.92 -0.93
N ASP A 215 16.41 10.92 -0.31
CA ASP A 215 16.70 11.60 0.94
C ASP A 215 18.11 12.21 0.94
N ASN A 216 18.21 13.50 1.23
CA ASN A 216 19.49 14.22 1.37
C ASN A 216 19.78 14.65 2.82
N GLU A 217 19.02 14.14 3.80
CA GLU A 217 19.13 14.38 5.25
C GLU A 217 18.95 15.83 5.71
N LYS A 218 18.91 16.79 4.78
CA LYS A 218 18.85 18.23 5.03
C LYS A 218 17.55 18.87 4.58
N SER A 219 16.75 18.15 3.79
CA SER A 219 15.43 18.57 3.33
C SER A 219 14.42 17.45 3.54
N THR A 220 13.15 17.75 3.29
CA THR A 220 12.07 16.76 3.37
C THR A 220 12.33 15.59 2.42
N ARG A 221 12.28 14.37 2.97
CA ARG A 221 12.32 13.11 2.21
C ARG A 221 11.15 13.05 1.22
N ILE A 222 11.43 12.68 -0.03
CA ILE A 222 10.41 12.55 -1.10
C ILE A 222 10.33 11.11 -1.59
N SER A 223 9.14 10.62 -1.89
CA SER A 223 8.94 9.26 -2.41
C SER A 223 8.16 9.22 -3.70
N LYS A 224 8.42 8.19 -4.49
CA LYS A 224 7.78 7.90 -5.77
C LYS A 224 7.29 6.47 -5.78
N ILE A 225 6.03 6.30 -6.18
CA ILE A 225 5.36 5.00 -6.22
C ILE A 225 5.33 4.48 -7.66
N PHE A 226 5.59 3.18 -7.81
CA PHE A 226 5.46 2.41 -9.04
C PHE A 226 4.42 1.31 -8.85
N ASN A 227 3.46 1.26 -9.76
CA ASN A 227 2.42 0.24 -9.86
C ASN A 227 2.83 -0.78 -10.92
N VAL A 228 3.10 -2.00 -10.48
CA VAL A 228 3.48 -3.12 -11.34
C VAL A 228 2.25 -3.95 -11.66
N ASP A 229 1.96 -4.09 -12.95
CA ASP A 229 0.87 -4.90 -13.48
C ASP A 229 1.44 -6.16 -14.16
N VAL A 230 1.22 -7.33 -13.54
CA VAL A 230 1.79 -8.59 -14.03
C VAL A 230 0.76 -9.34 -14.87
N HIS A 231 1.06 -9.53 -16.15
CA HIS A 231 0.21 -10.24 -17.10
C HIS A 231 0.58 -11.73 -17.18
N TYR A 232 -0.43 -12.59 -17.15
CA TYR A 232 -0.30 -14.04 -17.16
C TYR A 232 -1.48 -14.72 -17.87
N PRO A 233 -1.28 -15.92 -18.47
CA PRO A 233 -2.33 -16.65 -19.18
C PRO A 233 -3.42 -17.15 -18.20
N PRO A 234 -4.63 -17.45 -18.69
CA PRO A 234 -5.70 -17.97 -17.85
C PRO A 234 -5.32 -19.32 -17.23
N LYS A 235 -5.80 -19.53 -16.01
CA LYS A 235 -5.77 -20.82 -15.33
C LYS A 235 -7.18 -21.19 -14.90
N LEU A 236 -7.71 -22.28 -15.48
CA LEU A 236 -9.08 -22.71 -15.28
C LEU A 236 -9.24 -23.65 -14.08
N THR A 237 -10.32 -23.42 -13.33
CA THR A 237 -10.82 -24.30 -12.27
C THR A 237 -12.29 -24.62 -12.54
N THR A 238 -12.65 -25.89 -12.45
CA THR A 238 -14.02 -26.36 -12.72
C THR A 238 -14.62 -27.01 -11.48
N ASN A 239 -15.91 -26.77 -11.24
CA ASN A 239 -16.70 -27.41 -10.20
C ASN A 239 -18.03 -27.85 -10.79
N THR A 240 -18.40 -29.12 -10.60
CA THR A 240 -19.62 -29.69 -11.17
C THR A 240 -20.55 -30.14 -10.04
N GLN A 241 -21.82 -29.76 -10.15
CA GLN A 241 -22.88 -30.14 -9.23
C GLN A 241 -24.00 -30.83 -9.99
N THR A 242 -24.59 -31.85 -9.38
CA THR A 242 -25.68 -32.64 -9.97
C THR A 242 -26.85 -32.77 -8.99
N TYR A 243 -28.07 -32.60 -9.49
CA TYR A 243 -29.30 -32.74 -8.71
C TYR A 243 -30.27 -33.69 -9.41
N THR A 244 -30.54 -34.83 -8.78
CA THR A 244 -31.49 -35.82 -9.31
C THR A 244 -32.91 -35.44 -8.93
N ARG A 245 -33.78 -35.31 -9.93
CA ARG A 245 -35.22 -35.03 -9.76
C ARG A 245 -36.03 -36.02 -10.61
N ALA A 246 -36.68 -36.98 -9.95
CA ALA A 246 -37.45 -38.04 -10.61
C ALA A 246 -36.62 -38.79 -11.67
N LYS A 247 -36.92 -38.62 -12.97
CA LYS A 247 -36.19 -39.25 -14.09
C LYS A 247 -35.17 -38.33 -14.77
N ARG A 248 -34.90 -37.14 -14.22
CA ARG A 248 -34.02 -36.11 -14.79
C ARG A 248 -32.88 -35.82 -13.82
N ILE A 249 -31.68 -35.60 -14.34
CA ILE A 249 -30.54 -35.12 -13.56
C ILE A 249 -30.21 -33.73 -14.07
N ASP A 250 -30.32 -32.73 -13.20
CA ASP A 250 -29.92 -31.35 -13.49
C ASP A 250 -28.44 -31.19 -13.17
N ILE A 251 -27.67 -30.70 -14.14
CA ILE A 251 -26.22 -30.56 -14.05
C ILE A 251 -25.87 -29.08 -14.13
N ILE A 252 -25.02 -28.62 -13.21
CA ILE A 252 -24.50 -27.26 -13.16
C ILE A 252 -22.98 -27.36 -13.14
N ILE A 253 -22.34 -26.88 -14.20
CA ILE A 253 -20.88 -26.82 -14.31
C ILE A 253 -20.47 -25.37 -14.16
N GLN A 254 -19.65 -25.09 -13.17
CA GLN A 254 -19.04 -23.79 -12.97
C GLN A 254 -17.58 -23.84 -13.40
N CYS A 255 -17.18 -22.93 -14.26
CA CYS A 255 -15.81 -22.77 -14.72
C CYS A 255 -15.31 -21.36 -14.39
N SER A 256 -14.25 -21.27 -13.59
CA SER A 256 -13.64 -20.02 -13.15
C SER A 256 -12.23 -19.89 -13.70
N SER A 257 -11.87 -18.70 -14.18
CA SER A 257 -10.55 -18.39 -14.73
C SER A 257 -9.83 -17.38 -13.84
N ILE A 258 -8.56 -17.64 -13.52
CA ILE A 258 -7.69 -16.62 -12.93
C ILE A 258 -6.72 -16.18 -14.03
N ALA A 259 -6.83 -14.94 -14.49
CA ALA A 259 -6.09 -14.40 -15.63
C ALA A 259 -5.87 -12.88 -15.49
N ASN A 260 -4.76 -12.38 -16.03
CA ASN A 260 -4.55 -10.95 -16.23
C ASN A 260 -3.86 -10.71 -17.59
N PRO A 261 -4.46 -9.99 -18.55
CA PRO A 261 -5.79 -9.38 -18.51
C PRO A 261 -6.92 -10.40 -18.35
N PRO A 262 -8.13 -9.97 -17.96
CA PRO A 262 -9.29 -10.86 -17.81
C PRO A 262 -9.53 -11.71 -19.06
N ALA A 263 -9.78 -13.00 -18.86
CA ALA A 263 -9.99 -13.96 -19.96
C ALA A 263 -11.46 -14.08 -20.35
N SER A 264 -11.72 -14.29 -21.64
CA SER A 264 -13.04 -14.68 -22.16
C SER A 264 -13.22 -16.19 -22.04
N ILE A 265 -14.32 -16.63 -21.43
CA ILE A 265 -14.66 -18.05 -21.25
C ILE A 265 -15.75 -18.44 -22.25
N LEU A 266 -15.55 -19.56 -22.95
CA LEU A 266 -16.50 -20.19 -23.86
C LEU A 266 -16.66 -21.67 -23.55
N TRP A 267 -17.85 -22.20 -23.80
CA TRP A 267 -18.18 -23.62 -23.60
C TRP A 267 -18.18 -24.35 -24.94
N LEU A 268 -17.60 -25.54 -24.98
CA LEU A 268 -17.56 -26.39 -26.16
C LEU A 268 -18.22 -27.74 -25.89
N ASP A 269 -18.87 -28.30 -26.90
CA ASP A 269 -19.35 -29.68 -26.91
C ASP A 269 -18.22 -30.71 -27.15
N ASP A 270 -18.59 -31.98 -27.21
CA ASP A 270 -17.69 -33.11 -27.48
C ASP A 270 -17.00 -33.00 -28.86
N THR A 271 -17.64 -32.33 -29.81
CA THR A 271 -17.09 -32.03 -31.15
C THR A 271 -16.27 -30.75 -31.21
N LYS A 272 -15.97 -30.12 -30.06
CA LYS A 272 -15.24 -28.84 -29.96
C LYS A 272 -15.98 -27.65 -30.61
N ARG A 273 -17.30 -27.70 -30.71
CA ARG A 273 -18.12 -26.59 -31.21
C ARG A 273 -18.65 -25.75 -30.08
N GLU A 274 -18.72 -24.45 -30.31
CA GLU A 274 -19.21 -23.49 -29.33
C GLU A 274 -20.69 -23.73 -28.98
N LEU A 275 -20.95 -23.80 -27.68
CA LEU A 275 -22.28 -23.89 -27.11
C LEU A 275 -22.85 -22.50 -26.91
N ASN A 276 -24.04 -22.28 -27.48
CA ASN A 276 -24.79 -21.06 -27.30
C ASN A 276 -25.90 -21.24 -26.27
N HIS A 277 -26.27 -20.14 -25.61
CA HIS A 277 -27.45 -20.11 -24.76
C HIS A 277 -28.68 -20.54 -25.55
N SER A 278 -29.42 -21.53 -25.04
CA SER A 278 -30.55 -22.16 -25.72
C SER A 278 -31.56 -22.71 -24.71
N HIS A 279 -32.62 -23.36 -25.22
CA HIS A 279 -33.59 -24.07 -24.38
C HIS A 279 -33.00 -25.34 -23.71
N ILE A 280 -31.82 -25.79 -24.16
CA ILE A 280 -31.11 -26.95 -23.63
C ILE A 280 -30.02 -26.50 -22.65
N TYR A 281 -29.26 -25.48 -23.04
CA TYR A 281 -28.09 -24.98 -22.30
C TYR A 281 -28.34 -23.56 -21.77
N ASP A 282 -28.40 -23.42 -20.45
CA ASP A 282 -28.38 -22.12 -19.78
C ASP A 282 -26.93 -21.73 -19.46
N ILE A 283 -26.42 -20.67 -20.10
CA ILE A 283 -25.05 -20.20 -19.94
C ILE A 283 -25.08 -18.81 -19.33
N LYS A 284 -24.43 -18.65 -18.18
CA LYS A 284 -24.33 -17.39 -17.45
C LYS A 284 -22.89 -17.10 -17.10
N THR A 285 -22.37 -15.98 -17.61
CA THR A 285 -21.01 -15.52 -17.32
C THR A 285 -21.07 -14.28 -16.44
N ILE A 286 -20.43 -14.36 -15.26
CA ILE A 286 -20.35 -13.30 -14.26
C ILE A 286 -18.89 -13.15 -13.85
N ASN A 287 -18.32 -11.96 -14.08
CA ASN A 287 -16.90 -11.65 -13.81
C ASN A 287 -15.96 -12.67 -14.46
N HIS A 288 -15.21 -13.42 -13.65
CA HIS A 288 -14.24 -14.42 -14.08
C HIS A 288 -14.79 -15.86 -14.05
N THR A 289 -16.11 -16.02 -13.93
CA THR A 289 -16.77 -17.31 -13.81
C THR A 289 -17.89 -17.44 -14.83
N SER A 290 -17.92 -18.56 -15.54
CA SER A 290 -19.03 -18.96 -16.40
C SER A 290 -19.68 -20.22 -15.86
N THR A 291 -21.01 -20.29 -15.92
CA THR A 291 -21.81 -21.42 -15.45
C THR A 291 -22.65 -21.96 -16.60
N LEU A 292 -22.53 -23.26 -16.85
CA LEU A 292 -23.32 -24.03 -17.82
C LEU A 292 -24.29 -24.93 -17.06
N SER A 293 -25.59 -24.74 -17.28
CA SER A 293 -26.65 -25.56 -16.68
C SER A 293 -27.49 -26.25 -17.75
N PHE A 294 -27.73 -27.54 -17.58
CA PHE A 294 -28.52 -28.37 -18.48
C PHE A 294 -29.02 -29.60 -17.74
N SER A 295 -29.78 -30.46 -18.41
CA SER A 295 -30.28 -31.68 -17.77
C SER A 295 -30.27 -32.87 -18.70
N VAL A 296 -30.05 -34.04 -18.12
CA VAL A 296 -29.90 -35.31 -18.84
C VAL A 296 -30.85 -36.38 -18.26
N PHE A 297 -31.14 -37.40 -19.08
CA PHE A 297 -31.90 -38.56 -18.67
C PHE A 297 -30.95 -39.77 -18.52
N PRO A 298 -30.97 -40.50 -17.39
CA PRO A 298 -29.98 -41.54 -17.08
C PRO A 298 -30.04 -42.78 -17.99
N TYR A 299 -31.08 -42.92 -18.81
CA TYR A 299 -31.26 -44.07 -19.71
C TYR A 299 -31.01 -43.74 -21.18
N GLU A 300 -30.67 -42.48 -21.50
CA GLU A 300 -30.17 -42.11 -22.83
C GLU A 300 -28.66 -42.27 -22.82
N HIS A 301 -28.14 -43.16 -23.69
CA HIS A 301 -26.73 -43.54 -23.83
C HIS A 301 -25.80 -42.40 -24.35
N SER A 302 -26.06 -41.15 -24.01
CA SER A 302 -25.15 -40.06 -24.33
C SER A 302 -24.13 -39.90 -23.20
N LEU A 303 -22.98 -40.56 -23.36
CA LEU A 303 -21.75 -40.15 -22.68
C LEU A 303 -21.34 -38.80 -23.28
N VAL A 304 -21.48 -37.71 -22.50
CA VAL A 304 -21.22 -36.35 -23.00
C VAL A 304 -19.97 -35.78 -22.34
N MET A 305 -19.04 -35.29 -23.17
CA MET A 305 -17.89 -34.50 -22.75
C MET A 305 -18.15 -33.04 -23.08
N PHE A 306 -17.88 -32.17 -22.11
CA PHE A 306 -17.90 -30.72 -22.31
C PHE A 306 -16.51 -30.17 -22.09
N TYR A 307 -16.20 -29.05 -22.74
CA TYR A 307 -14.98 -28.31 -22.49
C TYR A 307 -15.29 -26.88 -22.10
N CYS A 308 -14.55 -26.39 -21.11
CA CYS A 308 -14.46 -24.97 -20.82
C CYS A 308 -13.13 -24.48 -21.37
N HIS A 309 -13.18 -23.49 -22.28
CA HIS A 309 -12.00 -22.88 -22.87
C HIS A 309 -11.93 -21.40 -22.46
N ALA A 310 -10.77 -20.95 -22.00
CA ALA A 310 -10.52 -19.56 -21.64
C ALA A 310 -9.35 -18.99 -22.42
N ASN A 311 -9.47 -17.74 -22.87
CA ASN A 311 -8.44 -17.06 -23.67
C ASN A 311 -8.23 -15.61 -23.21
N ASN A 312 -6.97 -15.16 -23.17
CA ASN A 312 -6.60 -13.75 -23.01
C ASN A 312 -5.45 -13.37 -23.96
N SER A 313 -4.99 -12.12 -23.90
CA SER A 313 -3.89 -11.63 -24.76
C SER A 313 -2.55 -12.35 -24.57
N ILE A 314 -2.39 -13.11 -23.48
CA ILE A 314 -1.15 -13.81 -23.13
C ILE A 314 -1.20 -15.29 -23.54
N GLY A 315 -2.38 -15.91 -23.52
CA GLY A 315 -2.57 -17.31 -23.93
C GLY A 315 -3.94 -17.86 -23.56
N SER A 316 -4.06 -19.18 -23.60
CA SER A 316 -5.32 -19.90 -23.38
C SER A 316 -5.15 -21.13 -22.48
N ASP A 317 -6.23 -21.56 -21.85
CA ASP A 317 -6.33 -22.80 -21.08
C ASP A 317 -7.66 -23.50 -21.35
N GLU A 318 -7.70 -24.83 -21.21
CA GLU A 318 -8.88 -25.64 -21.47
C GLU A 318 -9.02 -26.75 -20.41
N LYS A 319 -10.25 -26.96 -19.94
CA LYS A 319 -10.62 -28.08 -19.05
C LYS A 319 -11.69 -28.94 -19.69
N SER A 320 -11.48 -30.25 -19.69
CA SER A 320 -12.49 -31.25 -20.05
C SER A 320 -13.30 -31.66 -18.83
N ILE A 321 -14.61 -31.79 -19.00
CA ILE A 321 -15.56 -32.23 -18.00
C ILE A 321 -16.30 -33.43 -18.56
N ASN A 322 -16.10 -34.60 -17.96
CA ASN A 322 -16.81 -35.81 -18.32
C ASN A 322 -18.02 -36.00 -17.41
N ILE A 323 -19.21 -36.00 -17.99
CA ILE A 323 -20.46 -36.07 -17.22
C ILE A 323 -20.66 -37.42 -16.53
N SER A 324 -20.11 -38.51 -17.08
CA SER A 324 -20.21 -39.83 -16.43
C SER A 324 -19.60 -39.86 -15.04
N ASP A 325 -18.63 -39.00 -14.77
CA ASP A 325 -17.91 -38.97 -13.50
C ASP A 325 -18.79 -38.45 -12.35
N PHE A 326 -19.89 -37.76 -12.69
CA PHE A 326 -20.79 -37.12 -11.73
C PHE A 326 -22.17 -37.78 -11.64
N ILE A 327 -22.49 -38.68 -12.56
CA ILE A 327 -23.76 -39.42 -12.55
C ILE A 327 -23.52 -40.76 -11.86
N GLN A 328 -24.14 -40.94 -10.69
CA GLN A 328 -24.27 -42.27 -10.09
C GLN A 328 -25.54 -42.92 -10.64
N PHE A 329 -25.38 -43.98 -11.41
CA PHE A 329 -26.50 -44.85 -11.77
C PHE A 329 -26.83 -45.70 -10.54
N ASP A 330 -27.75 -45.23 -9.70
CA ASP A 330 -28.37 -46.11 -8.71
C ASP A 330 -29.11 -47.21 -9.47
N SER A 331 -28.63 -48.45 -9.36
CA SER A 331 -29.31 -49.64 -9.84
C SER A 331 -30.55 -49.92 -8.99
N ILE A 332 -31.60 -49.12 -9.11
CA ILE A 332 -32.88 -49.33 -8.43
C ILE A 332 -34.02 -49.10 -9.42
N MET A 333 -34.50 -50.21 -10.00
CA MET A 333 -35.91 -50.62 -10.14
C MET A 333 -36.01 -51.69 -11.25
N ILE A 334 -35.64 -52.94 -10.94
CA ILE A 334 -36.22 -54.10 -11.63
C ILE A 334 -37.03 -54.87 -10.58
N ARG A 335 -38.30 -54.52 -10.47
CA ARG A 335 -39.36 -55.48 -10.14
C ARG A 335 -40.47 -55.28 -11.16
N GLU A 336 -40.25 -55.81 -12.36
CA GLU A 336 -41.39 -56.24 -13.16
C GLU A 336 -41.94 -57.49 -12.46
N THR A 337 -43.03 -57.34 -11.72
CA THR A 337 -43.88 -58.49 -11.36
C THR A 337 -44.67 -58.88 -12.60
N THR A 338 -44.09 -59.72 -13.45
CA THR A 338 -44.86 -60.59 -14.33
C THR A 338 -45.49 -61.69 -13.48
N THR A 339 -46.68 -61.45 -12.95
CA THR A 339 -47.58 -62.54 -12.54
C THR A 339 -48.45 -62.91 -13.72
N VAL A 340 -48.02 -63.93 -14.46
CA VAL A 340 -48.91 -64.74 -15.29
C VAL A 340 -49.75 -65.56 -14.32
N SER A 341 -50.99 -65.15 -14.07
CA SER A 341 -52.00 -66.01 -13.46
C SER A 341 -52.82 -66.64 -14.58
N SER A 342 -52.48 -67.89 -14.89
CA SER A 342 -53.35 -68.82 -15.60
C SER A 342 -54.52 -69.17 -14.67
N GLU A 343 -55.70 -68.62 -14.93
CA GLU A 343 -56.95 -69.15 -14.38
C GLU A 343 -57.62 -70.05 -15.42
N THR A 344 -57.60 -71.35 -15.12
CA THR A 344 -58.40 -72.37 -15.79
C THR A 344 -59.83 -72.24 -15.28
N THR A 345 -60.74 -71.68 -16.09
CA THR A 345 -62.17 -71.66 -15.78
C THR A 345 -62.82 -72.97 -16.21
N THR A 346 -63.18 -73.79 -15.22
CA THR A 346 -64.17 -74.86 -15.38
C THR A 346 -65.56 -74.26 -15.45
N ILE A 347 -66.29 -74.64 -16.49
CA ILE A 347 -67.67 -74.27 -16.79
C ILE A 347 -68.58 -74.94 -15.76
N ASP A 348 -69.42 -74.16 -15.07
CA ASP A 348 -70.71 -74.66 -14.61
C ASP A 348 -71.79 -73.58 -14.80
N SER A 349 -72.92 -74.04 -15.31
CA SER A 349 -74.05 -73.29 -15.83
C SER A 349 -75.07 -73.03 -14.74
N ASP A 350 -75.52 -71.77 -14.57
CA ASP A 350 -76.95 -71.43 -14.56
C ASP A 350 -77.26 -69.96 -14.21
N LYS A 351 -78.36 -69.47 -14.81
CA LYS A 351 -79.18 -68.28 -14.50
C LYS A 351 -78.77 -66.91 -15.08
N LEU A 352 -79.16 -66.76 -16.34
CA LEU A 352 -80.08 -65.76 -16.88
C LEU A 352 -80.72 -64.79 -15.84
N PHE A 353 -80.54 -63.46 -15.99
CA PHE A 353 -81.62 -62.50 -16.29
C PHE A 353 -81.14 -61.01 -16.35
N SER A 354 -81.27 -60.43 -17.55
CA SER A 354 -81.80 -59.09 -17.84
C SER A 354 -81.12 -57.79 -17.35
N LYS A 355 -80.48 -57.10 -18.32
CA LYS A 355 -80.90 -55.81 -18.93
C LYS A 355 -81.16 -54.61 -17.98
N LYS A 356 -80.36 -53.53 -18.11
CA LYS A 356 -80.71 -52.26 -18.80
C LYS A 356 -79.70 -51.13 -18.55
N GLN A 357 -79.42 -50.41 -19.65
CA GLN A 357 -78.85 -49.06 -19.69
C GLN A 357 -79.71 -48.04 -18.91
N LYS A 358 -79.07 -47.01 -18.33
CA LYS A 358 -79.34 -45.60 -18.66
C LYS A 358 -78.33 -44.61 -18.06
N THR A 359 -77.94 -43.69 -18.92
CA THR A 359 -77.31 -42.37 -18.76
C THR A 359 -77.95 -41.46 -17.70
N LEU A 360 -77.15 -40.58 -17.06
CA LEU A 360 -77.26 -39.10 -17.03
C LEU A 360 -76.44 -38.47 -15.87
N ARG A 361 -75.67 -37.40 -16.18
CA ARG A 361 -75.18 -36.33 -15.26
C ARG A 361 -76.38 -35.44 -14.80
N PRO A 362 -76.27 -34.33 -14.00
CA PRO A 362 -75.12 -33.63 -13.36
C PRO A 362 -75.40 -33.12 -11.90
N THR A 363 -74.51 -32.24 -11.38
CA THR A 363 -74.72 -31.07 -10.47
C THR A 363 -74.13 -31.03 -9.03
N ARG A 364 -73.09 -30.19 -8.88
CA ARG A 364 -72.98 -28.91 -8.08
C ARG A 364 -73.00 -28.89 -6.52
N ALA A 365 -71.88 -28.37 -5.95
CA ALA A 365 -71.65 -27.53 -4.74
C ALA A 365 -72.19 -28.03 -3.36
N ARG A 366 -71.60 -27.79 -2.18
CA ARG A 366 -71.00 -26.58 -1.54
C ARG A 366 -70.40 -26.96 -0.15
N SER A 367 -69.42 -26.18 0.34
CA SER A 367 -68.98 -25.83 1.74
C SER A 367 -69.43 -26.69 2.95
N ARG A 368 -68.65 -26.89 4.05
CA ARG A 368 -68.25 -25.87 5.05
C ARG A 368 -67.45 -26.51 6.23
N VAL A 369 -66.33 -25.87 6.62
CA VAL A 369 -65.77 -25.49 7.96
C VAL A 369 -65.72 -26.46 9.18
N SER A 370 -64.64 -26.26 9.96
CA SER A 370 -64.40 -26.50 11.42
C SER A 370 -63.65 -27.81 11.74
N THR A 371 -62.67 -27.92 12.65
CA THR A 371 -62.19 -27.11 13.79
C THR A 371 -60.77 -27.57 14.20
N SER A 372 -60.01 -26.71 14.88
CA SER A 372 -58.76 -26.97 15.64
C SER A 372 -59.02 -27.76 16.94
N PRO A 373 -58.02 -28.30 17.71
CA PRO A 373 -57.05 -27.51 18.48
C PRO A 373 -55.62 -28.08 18.71
N ILE A 374 -54.71 -27.17 19.11
CA ILE A 374 -53.37 -27.28 19.75
C ILE A 374 -53.59 -27.68 21.25
N PRO A 375 -52.69 -28.32 22.06
CA PRO A 375 -51.35 -27.81 22.47
C PRO A 375 -50.30 -28.91 22.86
N LEU A 376 -49.01 -28.67 23.17
CA LEU A 376 -48.42 -27.96 24.32
C LEU A 376 -46.85 -28.00 24.24
N THR A 377 -46.22 -26.86 24.56
CA THR A 377 -45.01 -26.59 25.38
C THR A 377 -43.59 -27.11 25.10
N SER A 378 -42.68 -26.12 25.13
CA SER A 378 -41.21 -26.09 25.33
C SER A 378 -40.76 -26.49 26.76
N PRO A 379 -39.45 -26.54 27.14
CA PRO A 379 -38.58 -25.34 27.25
C PRO A 379 -37.10 -25.52 26.84
N MET A 380 -36.43 -24.38 26.68
CA MET A 380 -34.97 -24.19 26.55
C MET A 380 -34.21 -24.63 27.80
N GLN A 381 -32.95 -25.04 27.63
CA GLN A 381 -31.90 -24.89 28.65
C GLN A 381 -30.55 -24.51 28.03
N SER A 382 -29.93 -23.53 28.69
CA SER A 382 -28.58 -23.00 28.59
C SER A 382 -27.51 -24.00 29.04
N LEU A 383 -26.28 -23.87 28.51
CA LEU A 383 -25.07 -24.41 29.15
C LEU A 383 -23.91 -23.41 29.03
N SER A 384 -23.42 -23.03 30.20
CA SER A 384 -22.18 -22.33 30.50
C SER A 384 -21.38 -23.18 31.49
N SER A 385 -20.07 -23.32 31.29
CA SER A 385 -18.98 -23.52 32.28
C SER A 385 -17.79 -24.14 31.52
N SER A 386 -16.55 -23.63 31.51
CA SER A 386 -15.59 -23.23 32.56
C SER A 386 -15.00 -24.38 33.38
N SER A 387 -13.73 -24.70 33.16
CA SER A 387 -12.70 -25.11 34.16
C SER A 387 -11.36 -25.29 33.41
N ASN A 388 -10.33 -24.48 33.69
CA ASN A 388 -9.33 -24.55 34.77
C ASN A 388 -8.46 -25.81 34.67
N SER A 389 -7.14 -25.84 34.87
CA SER A 389 -6.04 -24.90 35.17
C SER A 389 -4.79 -25.79 35.46
N PHE A 390 -3.59 -25.18 35.60
CA PHE A 390 -2.37 -25.63 36.32
C PHE A 390 -1.11 -26.02 35.46
N ILE A 391 0.18 -25.68 35.74
CA ILE A 391 1.00 -24.81 36.65
C ILE A 391 2.41 -24.61 35.98
N TYR A 392 3.17 -23.60 36.44
CA TYR A 392 4.64 -23.40 36.50
C TYR A 392 5.21 -22.40 35.46
N SER A 393 5.50 -21.13 35.81
CA SER A 393 6.62 -20.59 36.62
C SER A 393 8.00 -20.87 36.04
N PHE A 394 8.62 -19.88 35.37
CA PHE A 394 10.06 -19.63 35.44
C PHE A 394 10.38 -18.15 35.19
N ALA A 395 11.29 -17.64 36.02
CA ALA A 395 11.76 -16.26 36.09
C ALA A 395 12.97 -16.01 35.16
N SER A 396 13.35 -14.74 35.09
CA SER A 396 14.68 -14.21 34.70
C SER A 396 15.00 -14.12 33.20
N HIS A 397 15.08 -12.89 32.69
CA HIS A 397 16.26 -12.30 32.02
C HIS A 397 15.84 -11.08 31.17
N PHE A 398 15.78 -9.90 31.78
CA PHE A 398 15.95 -8.63 31.05
C PHE A 398 17.05 -7.84 31.77
N LEU A 399 18.28 -8.05 31.30
CA LEU A 399 19.46 -7.30 31.67
C LEU A 399 19.74 -6.25 30.59
N ASN A 400 20.00 -5.04 31.07
CA ASN A 400 20.94 -4.04 30.55
C ASN A 400 20.70 -3.42 29.17
N PHE A 401 20.42 -2.11 29.16
CA PHE A 401 21.18 -1.10 28.40
C PHE A 401 20.68 0.33 28.67
N ILE A 402 20.79 0.82 29.92
CA ILE A 402 20.78 2.27 30.20
C ILE A 402 21.75 2.53 31.36
N LEU A 403 23.02 2.76 31.03
CA LEU A 403 24.03 3.38 31.90
C LEU A 403 25.30 3.55 31.05
N ILE A 404 25.54 4.75 30.52
CA ILE A 404 26.84 5.39 30.23
C ILE A 404 26.49 6.84 29.83
N PHE A 405 27.32 7.79 30.26
CA PHE A 405 27.22 9.25 30.14
C PHE A 405 26.58 9.99 31.32
N PHE A 406 27.21 9.88 32.48
CA PHE A 406 27.56 11.05 33.30
C PHE A 406 28.79 10.66 34.13
N VAL A 407 29.93 11.33 33.90
CA VAL A 407 31.02 11.68 34.85
C VAL A 407 32.28 12.03 34.05
N SER A 408 32.55 13.34 33.94
CA SER A 408 33.83 14.06 33.75
C SER A 408 33.42 15.45 33.23
N CYS A 409 33.61 16.57 33.91
CA CYS A 409 34.80 17.03 34.63
C CYS A 409 34.43 17.82 35.90
N PHE A 410 35.00 17.41 37.02
CA PHE A 410 35.42 18.29 38.11
C PHE A 410 36.87 17.94 38.37
N VAL A 411 37.79 18.75 37.84
CA VAL A 411 39.07 19.22 38.40
C VAL A 411 39.52 20.36 37.49
#